data_AF-X1LP66-F1
#
_entry.id   AF-X1LP66-F1
#
_cell.length_a   1.000
_cell.length_b   1.000
_cell.length_c   1.000
_cell.angle_alpha   90.00
_cell.angle_beta   90.00
_cell.angle_gamma   90.00
#
_symmetry.space_group_name_H-M   'P 1'
#
loop_
_entity.id
_entity.type
_entity.pdbx_description
1 polymer ?
#
loop_
_entity_poly.entity_id
_entity_poly.type
_entity_poly.pdbx_seq_one_letter_code
_entity_poly.pdbx_strand_id
1 'polypeptide(L)'
;MSEELTAFQKKLLRFLREETARLDGSACYLDAFFERLSPNQTMRGKGFFLKELNNLEDKGFIETTRFGFTKRKGMKFNCYKITERGLGAIKEN
;
A
#
# COMPACT_ATOMS: atom_id res chain seq x y z
N MET A 1 18.04 -5.05 15.35
CA MET A 1 17.14 -3.96 15.79
C MET A 1 15.75 -4.31 15.31
N SER A 2 14.74 -4.27 16.19
CA SER A 2 13.34 -4.42 15.76
C SER A 2 13.02 -3.27 14.80
N GLU A 3 12.71 -3.56 13.54
CA GLU A 3 12.29 -2.52 12.59
C GLU A 3 10.89 -2.05 12.95
N GLU A 4 10.81 -1.14 13.91
CA GLU A 4 9.53 -0.65 14.42
C GLU A 4 8.79 0.11 13.31
N LEU A 5 7.58 -0.36 12.99
CA LEU A 5 6.71 0.30 12.02
C LEU A 5 6.15 1.59 12.62
N THR A 6 6.18 2.67 11.83
CA THR A 6 5.54 3.93 12.24
C THR A 6 4.02 3.76 12.35
N ALA A 7 3.36 4.62 13.13
CA ALA A 7 1.90 4.62 13.23
C ALA A 7 1.22 4.76 11.85
N PHE A 8 1.82 5.56 10.96
CA PHE A 8 1.33 5.71 9.59
C PHE A 8 1.50 4.43 8.76
N GLN A 9 2.65 3.75 8.86
CA GLN A 9 2.90 2.47 8.21
C GLN A 9 1.93 1.38 8.68
N LYS A 10 1.64 1.31 9.98
CA LYS A 10 0.62 0.40 10.52
C LYS A 10 -0.77 0.71 9.98
N LYS A 11 -1.14 1.99 9.88
CA LYS A 11 -2.42 2.43 9.27
C LYS A 11 -2.49 2.05 7.79
N LEU A 12 -1.40 2.22 7.05
CA LEU A 12 -1.22 1.81 5.66
C LEU A 12 -1.44 0.30 5.49
N LEU A 13 -0.80 -0.53 6.31
CA LEU A 13 -0.95 -1.99 6.25
C LEU A 13 -2.39 -2.46 6.57
N ARG A 14 -3.04 -1.85 7.57
CA ARG A 14 -4.46 -2.13 7.87
C ARG A 14 -5.36 -1.80 6.69
N PHE A 15 -5.15 -0.64 6.10
CA PHE A 15 -5.88 -0.22 4.92
C PHE A 15 -5.67 -1.18 3.75
N LEU A 16 -4.42 -1.57 3.46
CA LEU A 16 -4.13 -2.55 2.41
C LEU A 16 -4.81 -3.89 2.70
N ARG A 17 -4.82 -4.36 3.95
CA ARG A 17 -5.52 -5.59 4.34
C ARG A 17 -7.03 -5.51 4.07
N GLU A 18 -7.67 -4.40 4.39
CA GLU A 18 -9.11 -4.21 4.15
C GLU A 18 -9.43 -4.25 2.65
N GLU A 19 -8.55 -3.69 1.84
CA GLU A 19 -8.74 -3.63 0.39
C GLU A 19 -8.41 -4.97 -0.30
N THR A 20 -7.36 -5.68 0.13
CA THR A 20 -7.06 -7.02 -0.40
C THR A 20 -8.14 -8.04 -0.03
N ALA A 21 -8.80 -7.89 1.13
CA ALA A 21 -9.91 -8.75 1.54
C ALA A 21 -11.19 -8.54 0.71
N ARG A 22 -11.33 -7.37 0.07
CA ARG A 22 -12.49 -7.02 -0.79
C ARG A 22 -12.29 -7.46 -2.25
N LEU A 23 -11.07 -7.78 -2.64
CA LEU A 23 -10.68 -8.07 -4.03
C LEU A 23 -10.04 -9.46 -4.13
N ASP A 24 -9.41 -9.77 -5.25
CA ASP A 24 -8.68 -11.01 -5.55
C ASP A 24 -7.43 -11.27 -4.66
N GLY A 25 -7.34 -10.63 -3.49
CA GLY A 25 -6.17 -10.64 -2.63
C GLY A 25 -5.14 -9.57 -2.95
N SER A 26 -5.44 -8.64 -3.88
CA SER A 26 -4.56 -7.52 -4.23
C SER A 26 -5.28 -6.16 -4.18
N ALA A 27 -4.58 -5.12 -3.73
CA ALA A 27 -5.06 -3.74 -3.75
C ALA A 27 -4.45 -3.00 -4.95
N CYS A 28 -5.21 -2.86 -6.03
CA CYS A 28 -4.79 -2.19 -7.27
C CYS A 28 -5.36 -0.76 -7.35
N TYR A 29 -4.75 0.11 -8.16
CA TYR A 29 -5.24 1.47 -8.44
C TYR A 29 -5.19 2.46 -7.25
N LEU A 30 -4.10 2.44 -6.47
CA LEU A 30 -3.97 3.25 -5.26
C LEU A 30 -4.19 4.78 -5.42
N ASP A 31 -4.25 5.34 -6.62
CA ASP A 31 -4.64 6.74 -6.82
C ASP A 31 -6.02 7.05 -6.22
N ALA A 32 -7.01 6.17 -6.42
CA ALA A 32 -8.36 6.31 -5.82
C ALA A 32 -8.38 6.01 -4.30
N PHE A 33 -7.30 5.44 -3.77
CA PHE A 33 -7.17 5.00 -2.39
C PHE A 33 -6.45 6.06 -1.56
N PHE A 34 -5.56 6.80 -2.23
CA PHE A 34 -4.92 8.00 -1.73
C PHE A 34 -5.93 9.04 -1.25
N GLU A 35 -6.96 9.29 -2.06
CA GLU A 35 -8.05 10.21 -1.76
C GLU A 35 -8.83 9.76 -0.52
N ARG A 36 -9.00 8.44 -0.30
CA ARG A 36 -9.69 7.90 0.88
C ARG A 36 -8.88 8.01 2.15
N LEU A 37 -7.57 7.81 2.09
CA LEU A 37 -6.70 7.90 3.27
C LEU A 37 -6.40 9.33 3.69
N SER A 38 -6.49 10.29 2.77
CA SER A 38 -6.22 11.69 3.05
C SER A 38 -6.95 12.60 2.05
N PRO A 39 -8.26 12.86 2.30
CA PRO A 39 -9.14 13.56 1.35
C PRO A 39 -8.77 15.03 1.05
N ASN A 40 -7.82 15.62 1.78
CA ASN A 40 -7.40 17.01 1.64
C ASN A 40 -5.93 17.16 1.18
N GLN A 41 -5.36 16.20 0.45
CA GLN A 41 -3.92 16.20 0.17
C GLN A 41 -3.44 17.01 -1.03
N THR A 42 -2.23 17.55 -0.86
CA THR A 42 -1.42 18.20 -1.89
C THR A 42 -0.54 17.17 -2.61
N MET A 43 0.06 17.55 -3.75
CA MET A 43 1.06 16.73 -4.46
C MET A 43 2.19 16.22 -3.54
N ARG A 44 2.53 16.96 -2.49
CA ARG A 44 3.53 16.58 -1.47
C ARG A 44 3.09 15.37 -0.63
N GLY A 45 1.80 15.27 -0.33
CA GLY A 45 1.21 14.11 0.33
C GLY A 45 1.39 12.86 -0.50
N LYS A 46 1.08 12.97 -1.80
CA LYS A 46 1.23 11.88 -2.76
C LYS A 46 2.62 11.26 -2.75
N GLY A 47 3.64 12.11 -2.78
CA GLY A 47 5.04 11.66 -2.68
C GLY A 47 5.36 10.94 -1.36
N PHE A 48 4.87 11.46 -0.22
CA PHE A 48 5.14 10.85 1.09
C PHE A 48 4.56 9.44 1.21
N PHE A 49 3.31 9.23 0.84
CA PHE A 49 2.68 7.91 0.93
C PHE A 49 3.28 6.90 -0.05
N LEU A 50 3.64 7.31 -1.28
CA LEU A 50 4.36 6.44 -2.20
C LEU A 50 5.72 6.03 -1.62
N LYS A 51 6.42 6.95 -0.95
CA LYS A 51 7.66 6.64 -0.22
C LYS A 51 7.40 5.62 0.90
N GLU A 52 6.33 5.77 1.66
CA GLU A 52 6.00 4.85 2.75
C GLU A 52 5.59 3.45 2.25
N LEU A 53 4.96 3.35 1.08
CA LEU A 53 4.72 2.05 0.43
C LEU A 53 6.01 1.38 0.00
N ASN A 54 6.93 2.12 -0.63
CA ASN A 54 8.24 1.58 -0.99
C ASN A 54 9.00 1.12 0.26
N ASN A 55 8.96 1.89 1.35
CA ASN A 55 9.57 1.50 2.62
C ASN A 55 8.95 0.19 3.18
N LEU A 56 7.64 -0.02 3.01
CA LEU A 56 6.98 -1.26 3.44
C LEU A 56 7.35 -2.44 2.54
N GLU A 57 7.52 -2.21 1.24
CA GLU A 57 7.98 -3.20 0.27
C GLU A 57 9.43 -3.61 0.54
N ASP A 58 10.33 -2.63 0.72
CA ASP A 58 11.75 -2.86 1.01
C ASP A 58 11.96 -3.68 2.29
N LYS A 59 11.08 -3.47 3.29
CA LYS A 59 11.08 -4.24 4.55
C LYS A 59 10.34 -5.58 4.46
N GLY A 60 9.77 -5.92 3.31
CA GLY A 60 9.07 -7.19 3.07
C GLY A 60 7.70 -7.31 3.74
N PHE A 61 7.06 -6.21 4.11
CA PHE A 61 5.69 -6.24 4.66
C PHE A 61 4.61 -6.29 3.57
N ILE A 62 4.94 -5.84 2.36
CA ILE A 62 4.07 -5.91 1.19
C ILE A 62 4.86 -6.33 -0.05
N GLU A 63 4.17 -6.86 -1.04
CA GLU A 63 4.69 -7.14 -2.38
C GLU A 63 3.98 -6.24 -3.38
N THR A 64 4.74 -5.54 -4.22
CA THR A 64 4.18 -4.75 -5.32
C THR A 64 4.30 -5.51 -6.63
N THR A 65 3.17 -5.96 -7.17
CA THR A 65 3.12 -6.44 -8.55
C THR A 65 2.93 -5.25 -9.48
N ARG A 66 3.97 -4.93 -10.25
CA ARG A 66 3.94 -3.87 -11.26
C ARG A 66 3.32 -4.44 -12.54
N PHE A 67 2.01 -4.26 -12.72
CA PHE A 67 1.38 -4.69 -13.96
C PHE A 67 1.78 -3.76 -15.11
N GLY A 68 2.45 -4.34 -16.09
CA GLY A 68 2.67 -3.71 -17.39
C GLY A 68 1.34 -3.59 -18.15
N PHE A 69 0.92 -2.35 -18.37
CA PHE A 69 -0.10 -1.89 -19.32
C PHE A 69 -1.55 -2.39 -19.13
N THR A 70 -2.44 -1.47 -18.74
CA THR A 70 -3.89 -1.66 -18.99
C THR A 70 -4.24 -1.37 -20.46
N LYS A 71 -5.35 -1.96 -20.92
CA LYS A 71 -5.98 -1.68 -22.23
C LYS A 71 -6.38 -0.21 -22.46
N ARG A 72 -6.40 0.63 -21.41
CA ARG A 72 -6.59 2.09 -21.54
C ARG A 72 -5.22 2.77 -21.54
N LYS A 73 -4.72 3.07 -22.74
CA LYS A 73 -3.60 4.02 -23.00
C LYS A 73 -2.50 4.04 -21.94
N GLY A 74 -1.64 3.02 -21.88
CA GLY A 74 -0.30 3.23 -21.32
C GLY A 74 -0.18 3.40 -19.80
N MET A 75 -1.27 3.42 -19.03
CA MET A 75 -1.19 3.59 -17.58
C MET A 75 -0.68 2.30 -16.93
N LYS A 76 0.53 2.39 -16.37
CA LYS A 76 1.08 1.43 -15.42
C LYS A 76 0.34 1.62 -14.09
N PHE A 77 -0.15 0.54 -13.52
CA PHE A 77 -0.76 0.53 -12.20
C PHE A 77 -0.04 -0.50 -11.35
N ASN A 78 0.13 -0.15 -10.08
CA ASN A 78 0.69 -1.05 -9.09
C ASN A 78 -0.46 -1.75 -8.37
N CYS A 79 -0.27 -3.04 -8.11
CA CYS A 79 -1.10 -3.80 -7.18
C CYS A 79 -0.25 -4.21 -6.00
N TYR A 80 -0.80 -4.07 -4.81
CA TYR A 80 -0.10 -4.29 -3.55
C TYR A 80 -0.76 -5.45 -2.82
N LYS A 81 0.05 -6.41 -2.39
CA LYS A 81 -0.39 -7.56 -1.59
C LYS A 81 0.32 -7.53 -0.24
N ILE A 82 -0.43 -7.78 0.84
CA ILE A 82 0.16 -7.87 2.17
C ILE A 82 0.82 -9.25 2.36
N THR A 83 2.06 -9.28 2.84
CA THR A 83 2.76 -10.53 3.14
C THR A 83 2.33 -11.10 4.49
N GLU A 84 2.73 -12.33 4.80
CA GLU A 84 2.54 -12.89 6.15
C GLU A 84 3.22 -12.05 7.24
N ARG A 85 4.40 -11.50 6.93
CA ARG A 85 5.12 -10.55 7.80
C ARG A 85 4.31 -9.27 8.02
N GLY A 86 3.73 -8.71 6.94
CA GLY A 86 2.80 -7.57 7.00
C GLY A 86 1.60 -7.83 7.89
N LEU A 87 0.98 -9.01 7.75
CA LEU A 87 -0.15 -9.45 8.57
C LEU A 87 0.23 -9.63 10.04
N GLY A 88 1.41 -10.18 10.33
CA GLY A 88 1.93 -10.31 11.69
C GLY A 88 2.10 -8.94 12.37
N ALA A 89 2.66 -7.97 11.63
CA ALA A 89 2.95 -6.65 12.17
C ALA A 89 1.71 -5.79 12.50
N ILE A 90 0.52 -6.19 12.02
CA ILE A 90 -0.76 -5.54 12.36
C ILE A 90 -1.67 -6.40 13.25
N LYS A 91 -1.29 -7.66 13.52
CA LYS A 91 -1.96 -8.53 14.51
C LYS A 91 -1.59 -8.19 15.94
N GLU A 92 -0.43 -7.56 16.15
CA GLU A 92 -0.04 -6.97 17.44
C GLU A 92 -0.77 -5.64 17.64
N ASN A 93 -2.04 -5.72 18.03
CA ASN A 93 -2.78 -4.58 18.56
C ASN A 93 -3.98 -5.04 19.38
#